data_AF-A0A6A5KDP7-F1
#
_entry.id   AF-A0A6A5KDP7-F1
#
_cell.length_a   1.000
_cell.length_b   1.000
_cell.length_c   1.000
_cell.angle_alpha   90.00
_cell.angle_beta   90.00
_cell.angle_gamma   90.00
#
_symmetry.space_group_name_H-M   'P 1'
#
loop_
_entity.id
_entity.type
_entity.pdbx_description
1 polymer ?
#
loop_
_entity_poly.entity_id
_entity_poly.type
_entity_poly.pdbx_seq_one_letter_code
_entity_poly.pdbx_strand_id
1 'polypeptide(L)'
;MTNDTTGPEPNEWRNLIDFEIPGPTQNRISDVFQIQALYTAYVKTFEDVHELNATRMHYAKALAFAILTHYYPKSQGFTVAPTSPGPIAKHGMNFILAADDGSDIWTDMPTKKPNTKNKSKKRRRAPTQKELEQANKVAKAAEWNHGVLGYAVKLRWDQVQPEDIAAFAVVRRSEMVDQYTGEVTYKWRPHTYLAIMIDNFDSLPRFSAANVTHRSDILSEALCRQGSIQEGYGMLLYGPRLEFYGFEAGERWVYPEGEVGDVEEEETRDIEPRIQVLKMGAQEMEMDLRARGLQAVDGAFRYVASRKVVYRAEEKGEEKEGEEASDIDAEGEDDDML
;
A
#
# COMPACT_ATOMS: atom_id res chain seq x y z
N MET A 1 26.49 32.52 8.36
CA MET A 1 25.30 32.58 7.48
C MET A 1 24.59 31.25 7.63
N THR A 2 23.73 31.14 8.63
CA THR A 2 22.81 30.02 8.79
C THR A 2 21.69 30.26 7.79
N ASN A 3 21.60 29.43 6.76
CA ASN A 3 20.44 29.42 5.89
C ASN A 3 19.27 28.92 6.74
N ASP A 4 18.47 29.85 7.26
CA ASP A 4 17.11 29.58 7.73
C ASP A 4 16.29 29.19 6.49
N THR A 5 16.46 27.95 6.03
CA THR A 5 15.43 27.26 5.27
C THR A 5 14.30 26.98 6.25
N THR A 6 13.44 27.97 6.46
CA THR A 6 12.07 27.74 6.92
C THR A 6 11.45 26.80 5.89
N GLY A 7 11.50 25.50 6.16
CA GLY A 7 10.82 24.51 5.34
C GLY A 7 9.35 24.90 5.19
N PRO A 8 8.71 24.59 4.05
CA PRO A 8 7.29 24.85 3.85
C PRO A 8 6.50 24.31 5.05
N GLU A 9 5.55 25.09 5.56
CA GLU A 9 4.82 24.67 6.74
C GLU A 9 4.12 23.34 6.44
N PRO A 10 4.25 22.31 7.30
CA PRO A 10 3.91 20.92 6.98
C PRO A 10 2.43 20.67 6.63
N ASN A 11 1.57 21.69 6.61
CA ASN A 11 0.12 21.58 6.43
C ASN A 11 -0.51 22.62 5.47
N GLU A 12 0.25 23.28 4.59
CA GLU A 12 -0.30 24.28 3.64
C GLU A 12 -1.47 23.75 2.79
N TRP A 13 -1.46 22.46 2.44
CA TRP A 13 -2.56 21.81 1.70
C TRP A 13 -3.92 21.89 2.40
N ARG A 14 -3.96 22.06 3.74
CA ARG A 14 -5.22 22.18 4.49
C ARG A 14 -5.99 23.46 4.15
N ASN A 15 -5.29 24.51 3.73
CA ASN A 15 -5.93 25.76 3.31
C ASN A 15 -6.80 25.56 2.06
N LEU A 16 -6.53 24.51 1.28
CA LEU A 16 -7.35 24.12 0.12
C LEU A 16 -8.63 23.35 0.51
N ILE A 17 -8.79 23.00 1.78
CA ILE A 17 -9.93 22.22 2.31
C ILE A 17 -10.66 22.99 3.42
N ASP A 18 -10.76 24.31 3.27
CA ASP A 18 -11.60 25.13 4.14
C ASP A 18 -13.07 25.09 3.66
N PHE A 19 -13.67 23.90 3.64
CA PHE A 19 -15.07 23.69 3.30
C PHE A 19 -15.65 22.42 3.95
N GLU A 20 -16.97 22.39 4.12
CA GLU A 20 -17.66 21.20 4.61
C GLU A 20 -17.75 20.15 3.50
N ILE A 21 -17.26 18.95 3.79
CA ILE A 21 -17.30 17.82 2.86
C ILE A 21 -18.54 16.97 3.19
N PRO A 22 -19.58 16.96 2.31
CA PRO A 22 -20.76 16.14 2.54
C PRO A 22 -20.39 14.66 2.48
N GLY A 23 -21.13 13.80 3.18
CA GLY A 23 -20.98 12.35 3.08
C GLY A 23 -21.54 11.79 1.76
N PRO A 24 -21.30 10.50 1.47
CA PRO A 24 -21.66 9.89 0.19
C PRO A 24 -23.16 9.57 0.10
N THR A 25 -23.86 9.61 1.23
CA THR A 25 -25.32 9.47 1.34
C THR A 25 -26.04 10.78 1.02
N GLN A 26 -25.35 11.92 1.10
CA GLN A 26 -25.93 13.24 0.84
C GLN A 26 -25.79 13.60 -0.64
N ASN A 27 -24.59 13.50 -1.19
CA ASN A 27 -24.27 13.92 -2.56
C ASN A 27 -23.42 12.86 -3.26
N ARG A 28 -23.47 12.81 -4.60
CA ARG A 28 -22.39 12.16 -5.36
C ARG A 28 -21.17 13.07 -5.35
N ILE A 29 -19.98 12.49 -5.34
CA ILE A 29 -18.74 13.28 -5.32
C ILE A 29 -18.61 14.22 -6.54
N SER A 30 -19.18 13.84 -7.69
CA SER A 30 -19.26 14.68 -8.90
C SER A 30 -20.06 15.96 -8.71
N ASP A 31 -20.96 15.97 -7.73
CA ASP A 31 -21.87 17.08 -7.47
C ASP A 31 -21.31 18.02 -6.39
N VAL A 32 -20.16 17.67 -5.79
CA VAL A 32 -19.45 18.50 -4.81
C VAL A 32 -18.45 19.38 -5.56
N PHE A 33 -18.86 20.61 -5.89
CA PHE A 33 -18.08 21.54 -6.72
C PHE A 33 -16.64 21.75 -6.22
N GLN A 34 -16.43 21.81 -4.89
CA GLN A 34 -15.11 22.00 -4.30
C GLN A 34 -14.19 20.80 -4.55
N ILE A 35 -14.69 19.57 -4.45
CA ILE A 35 -13.91 18.37 -4.77
C ILE A 35 -13.63 18.30 -6.27
N GLN A 36 -14.61 18.67 -7.11
CA GLN A 36 -14.40 18.77 -8.55
C GLN A 36 -13.33 19.82 -8.91
N ALA A 37 -13.30 20.95 -8.22
CA ALA A 37 -12.26 21.98 -8.40
C ALA A 37 -10.87 21.45 -7.99
N LEU A 38 -10.76 20.75 -6.86
CA LEU A 38 -9.51 20.11 -6.43
C LEU A 38 -9.04 19.05 -7.43
N TYR A 39 -9.96 18.23 -7.94
CA TYR A 39 -9.66 17.23 -8.97
C TYR A 39 -9.09 17.87 -10.23
N THR A 40 -9.77 18.90 -10.75
CA THR A 40 -9.34 19.61 -11.95
C THR A 40 -8.01 20.31 -11.74
N ALA A 41 -7.80 20.94 -10.57
CA ALA A 41 -6.53 21.58 -10.24
C ALA A 41 -5.39 20.55 -10.16
N TYR A 42 -5.61 19.41 -9.49
CA TYR A 42 -4.64 18.33 -9.40
C TYR A 42 -4.26 17.79 -10.78
N VAL A 43 -5.24 17.44 -11.61
CA VAL A 43 -5.00 16.95 -12.97
C VAL A 43 -4.21 17.96 -13.82
N LYS A 44 -4.54 19.26 -13.68
CA LYS A 44 -3.86 20.35 -14.40
C LYS A 44 -2.38 20.47 -14.04
N THR A 45 -1.96 20.09 -12.82
CA THR A 45 -0.53 20.10 -12.45
C THR A 45 0.35 19.15 -13.26
N PHE A 46 -0.26 18.20 -13.99
CA PHE A 46 0.44 17.29 -14.91
C PHE A 46 0.38 17.75 -16.38
N GLU A 47 -0.31 18.85 -16.68
CA GLU A 47 -0.28 19.48 -18.01
C GLU A 47 0.95 20.39 -18.17
N ASP A 48 1.50 20.89 -17.07
CA ASP A 48 2.71 21.72 -17.04
C ASP A 48 3.94 20.90 -16.63
N VAL A 49 4.88 20.80 -17.56
CA VAL A 49 6.19 20.11 -17.41
C VAL A 49 7.09 20.81 -16.39
N HIS A 50 6.83 22.09 -16.09
CA HIS A 50 7.62 22.88 -15.14
C HIS A 50 7.03 22.91 -13.73
N GLU A 51 5.87 22.30 -13.52
CA GLU A 51 5.25 22.23 -12.20
C GLU A 51 6.08 21.35 -11.26
N LEU A 52 6.31 21.83 -10.04
CA LEU A 52 7.15 21.13 -9.05
C LEU A 52 6.36 20.00 -8.38
N ASN A 53 7.04 18.90 -8.03
CA ASN A 53 6.43 17.79 -7.26
C ASN A 53 5.83 18.26 -5.94
N ALA A 54 6.41 19.27 -5.29
CA ALA A 54 5.85 19.87 -4.08
C ALA A 54 4.42 20.41 -4.31
N THR A 55 4.19 21.11 -5.42
CA THR A 55 2.86 21.59 -5.80
C THR A 55 1.92 20.43 -6.11
N ARG A 56 2.38 19.45 -6.91
CA ARG A 56 1.62 18.23 -7.23
C ARG A 56 1.19 17.50 -5.95
N MET A 57 2.10 17.37 -4.99
CA MET A 57 1.88 16.76 -3.68
C MET A 57 0.87 17.55 -2.83
N HIS A 58 0.92 18.88 -2.84
CA HIS A 58 -0.07 19.72 -2.14
C HIS A 58 -1.50 19.45 -2.63
N TYR A 59 -1.71 19.45 -3.96
CA TYR A 59 -3.02 19.13 -4.54
C TYR A 59 -3.39 17.66 -4.35
N ALA A 60 -2.44 16.73 -4.44
CA ALA A 60 -2.67 15.31 -4.20
C ALA A 60 -3.19 15.07 -2.77
N LYS A 61 -2.52 15.67 -1.76
CA LYS A 61 -2.93 15.58 -0.35
C LYS A 61 -4.32 16.17 -0.14
N ALA A 62 -4.60 17.33 -0.73
CA ALA A 62 -5.89 17.98 -0.61
C ALA A 62 -7.03 17.14 -1.23
N LEU A 63 -6.82 16.64 -2.44
CA LEU A 63 -7.75 15.78 -3.15
C LEU A 63 -7.98 14.46 -2.41
N ALA A 64 -6.90 13.78 -2.00
CA ALA A 64 -6.99 12.51 -1.27
C ALA A 64 -7.77 12.67 0.04
N PHE A 65 -7.45 13.67 0.85
CA PHE A 65 -8.17 13.93 2.09
C PHE A 65 -9.65 14.22 1.85
N ALA A 66 -9.96 15.04 0.85
CA ALA A 66 -11.35 15.40 0.53
C ALA A 66 -12.16 14.18 0.07
N ILE A 67 -11.60 13.35 -0.82
CA ILE A 67 -12.22 12.11 -1.29
C ILE A 67 -12.43 11.13 -0.12
N LEU A 68 -11.40 10.89 0.70
CA LEU A 68 -11.51 9.97 1.83
C LEU A 68 -12.55 10.46 2.85
N THR A 69 -12.58 11.76 3.16
CA THR A 69 -13.56 12.31 4.09
C THR A 69 -14.99 12.19 3.54
N HIS A 70 -15.17 12.33 2.22
CA HIS A 70 -16.44 12.10 1.56
C HIS A 70 -16.93 10.65 1.70
N TYR A 71 -16.07 9.64 1.53
CA TYR A 71 -16.49 8.23 1.62
C TYR A 71 -16.45 7.63 3.03
N TYR A 72 -15.67 8.21 3.93
CA TYR A 72 -15.51 7.79 5.32
C TYR A 72 -15.85 8.95 6.27
N PRO A 73 -17.12 9.39 6.32
CA PRO A 73 -17.51 10.56 7.09
C PRO A 73 -17.56 10.29 8.59
N LYS A 74 -17.36 11.35 9.39
CA LYS A 74 -17.46 11.32 10.87
C LYS A 74 -18.81 10.81 11.37
N SER A 75 -19.89 11.10 10.66
CA SER A 75 -21.24 10.63 10.99
C SER A 75 -21.39 9.11 10.97
N GLN A 76 -20.49 8.39 10.31
CA GLN A 76 -20.43 6.93 10.28
C GLN A 76 -19.34 6.35 11.20
N GLY A 77 -18.76 7.18 12.07
CA GLY A 77 -17.71 6.76 13.01
C GLY A 77 -16.32 6.65 12.41
N PHE A 78 -16.06 7.31 11.27
CA PHE A 78 -14.75 7.36 10.64
C PHE A 78 -14.04 8.70 10.86
N THR A 79 -12.72 8.70 10.85
CA THR A 79 -11.93 9.92 10.68
C THR A 79 -10.78 9.65 9.73
N VAL A 80 -10.30 10.69 9.05
CA VAL A 80 -9.16 10.64 8.15
C VAL A 80 -8.03 11.44 8.76
N ALA A 81 -6.84 10.85 8.86
CA ALA A 81 -5.67 11.49 9.43
C ALA A 81 -4.43 11.28 8.54
N PRO A 82 -3.57 12.30 8.38
CA PRO A 82 -2.24 12.09 7.80
C PRO A 82 -1.47 11.04 8.60
N THR A 83 -0.73 10.17 7.93
CA THR A 83 0.09 9.13 8.55
C THR A 83 1.37 8.90 7.75
N SER A 84 2.30 8.14 8.31
CA SER A 84 3.41 7.55 7.55
C SER A 84 2.99 6.20 6.97
N PRO A 85 3.29 5.88 5.69
CA PRO A 85 3.01 4.55 5.12
C PRO A 85 3.89 3.44 5.74
N GLY A 86 4.90 3.78 6.53
CA GLY A 86 5.84 2.81 7.09
C GLY A 86 7.24 3.40 7.31
N PRO A 87 8.23 2.57 7.67
CA PRO A 87 9.62 2.96 7.51
C PRO A 87 9.90 3.10 6.01
N ILE A 88 10.09 4.34 5.56
CA ILE A 88 10.54 4.63 4.20
C ILE A 88 12.07 4.61 4.23
N ALA A 89 12.71 4.02 3.22
CA ALA A 89 14.17 4.07 3.10
C ALA A 89 14.64 5.52 3.00
N LYS A 90 15.86 5.81 3.46
CA LYS A 90 16.46 7.16 3.40
C LYS A 90 16.44 7.78 1.99
N HIS A 91 16.49 6.94 0.96
CA HIS A 91 16.51 7.33 -0.44
C HIS A 91 15.16 7.09 -1.15
N GLY A 92 14.08 6.90 -0.40
CA GLY A 92 12.74 6.72 -0.94
C GLY A 92 12.53 5.34 -1.56
N MET A 93 11.81 5.27 -2.67
CA MET A 93 11.51 4.02 -3.38
C MET A 93 12.04 4.06 -4.81
N ASN A 94 12.62 2.95 -5.26
CA ASN A 94 13.17 2.83 -6.61
C ASN A 94 12.35 1.84 -7.44
N PHE A 95 12.12 2.17 -8.70
CA PHE A 95 11.47 1.30 -9.68
C PHE A 95 12.34 1.19 -10.93
N ILE A 96 12.45 -0.02 -11.47
CA ILE A 96 13.06 -0.25 -12.77
C ILE A 96 12.07 0.20 -13.85
N LEU A 97 12.51 1.10 -14.73
CA LEU A 97 11.74 1.51 -15.89
C LEU A 97 11.94 0.52 -17.03
N ALA A 98 10.90 0.34 -17.83
CA ALA A 98 10.96 -0.46 -19.05
C ALA A 98 12.00 0.13 -20.02
N ALA A 99 12.64 -0.74 -20.77
CA ALA A 99 13.46 -0.41 -21.92
C ALA A 99 12.68 0.42 -22.93
N ASP A 100 13.39 1.34 -23.59
CA ASP A 100 12.80 2.28 -24.56
C ASP A 100 12.16 1.57 -25.77
N ASP A 101 12.58 0.33 -26.06
CA ASP A 101 12.01 -0.51 -27.12
C ASP A 101 10.70 -1.22 -26.70
N GLY A 102 10.31 -1.09 -25.43
CA GLY A 102 9.12 -1.70 -24.85
C GLY A 102 9.19 -3.22 -24.71
N SER A 103 10.37 -3.83 -24.84
CA SER A 103 10.56 -5.29 -24.79
C SER A 103 10.25 -5.92 -23.44
N ASP A 104 10.34 -5.14 -22.37
CA ASP A 104 10.19 -5.58 -20.98
C ASP A 104 9.12 -4.78 -20.23
N ILE A 105 8.13 -4.21 -20.93
CA ILE A 105 7.03 -3.51 -20.25
C ILE A 105 6.33 -4.47 -19.29
N TRP A 106 6.19 -4.02 -18.04
CA TRP A 106 5.33 -4.61 -17.03
C TRP A 106 3.91 -4.65 -17.59
N THR A 107 3.56 -5.81 -18.13
CA THR A 107 2.17 -6.17 -18.35
C THR A 107 1.73 -6.76 -17.04
N ASP A 108 0.78 -6.10 -16.35
CA ASP A 108 0.30 -6.54 -15.04
C ASP A 108 0.15 -8.05 -15.05
N MET A 109 0.91 -8.69 -14.14
CA MET A 109 1.29 -10.10 -14.23
C MET A 109 0.12 -10.94 -14.76
N PRO A 110 0.33 -11.81 -15.76
CA PRO A 110 -0.72 -12.72 -16.19
C PRO A 110 -1.20 -13.49 -14.96
N THR A 111 -2.47 -13.30 -14.60
CA THR A 111 -3.15 -14.04 -13.55
C THR A 111 -2.87 -15.54 -13.75
N LYS A 112 -2.00 -16.14 -12.92
CA LYS A 112 -1.80 -17.59 -12.89
C LYS A 112 -3.16 -18.23 -12.63
N LYS A 113 -3.67 -19.23 -13.37
CA LYS A 113 -3.15 -20.06 -14.46
C LYS A 113 -4.24 -20.15 -15.53
N PRO A 114 -3.91 -20.41 -16.82
CA PRO A 114 -4.92 -20.89 -17.74
C PRO A 114 -5.53 -22.16 -17.16
N ASN A 115 -6.80 -22.10 -16.78
CA ASN A 115 -7.59 -23.27 -16.48
C ASN A 115 -7.73 -24.02 -17.82
N THR A 116 -6.76 -24.89 -18.13
CA THR A 116 -6.77 -25.74 -19.33
C THR A 116 -7.84 -26.81 -19.18
N LYS A 117 -9.09 -26.39 -19.22
CA LYS A 117 -10.23 -27.23 -19.54
C LYS A 117 -10.73 -26.71 -20.88
N ASN A 118 -10.59 -27.55 -21.92
CA ASN A 118 -11.01 -27.33 -23.31
C ASN A 118 -9.96 -26.68 -24.24
N LYS A 119 -8.85 -27.39 -24.48
CA LYS A 119 -8.22 -27.34 -25.82
C LYS A 119 -8.45 -28.69 -26.49
N SER A 120 -9.22 -28.64 -27.58
CA SER A 120 -9.40 -29.70 -28.56
C SER A 120 -8.08 -30.43 -28.85
N LYS A 121 -8.12 -31.77 -28.83
CA LYS A 121 -7.01 -32.69 -29.11
C LYS A 121 -6.45 -32.49 -30.53
N LYS A 122 -5.69 -31.42 -30.80
CA LYS A 122 -4.62 -31.49 -31.81
C LYS A 122 -3.45 -32.19 -31.13
N ARG A 123 -3.11 -33.40 -31.60
CA ARG A 123 -1.90 -34.13 -31.17
C ARG A 123 -0.68 -33.25 -31.52
N ARG A 124 -0.31 -32.36 -30.62
CA ARG A 124 0.99 -31.71 -30.65
C ARG A 124 2.01 -32.83 -30.45
N ARG A 125 2.85 -33.04 -31.47
CA ARG A 125 4.00 -33.94 -31.37
C ARG A 125 4.84 -33.48 -30.17
N ALA A 126 5.30 -34.44 -29.37
CA ALA A 126 6.23 -34.13 -28.29
C ALA A 126 7.45 -33.41 -28.91
N PRO A 127 7.89 -32.27 -28.33
CA PRO A 127 9.07 -31.57 -28.81
C PRO A 127 10.26 -32.53 -28.79
N THR A 128 11.04 -32.51 -29.85
CA THR A 128 12.25 -33.33 -29.95
C THR A 128 13.30 -32.82 -28.98
N GLN A 129 14.20 -33.71 -28.53
CA GLN A 129 15.28 -33.35 -27.61
C GLN A 129 16.14 -32.19 -28.13
N LYS A 130 16.33 -32.13 -29.46
CA LYS A 130 17.05 -31.06 -30.15
C LYS A 130 16.30 -29.71 -30.10
N GLU A 131 14.97 -29.72 -30.21
CA GLU A 131 14.14 -28.52 -30.05
C GLU A 131 14.15 -28.01 -28.60
N LEU A 132 14.14 -28.93 -27.62
CA LEU A 132 14.29 -28.59 -26.20
C LEU A 132 15.67 -28.00 -25.88
N GLU A 133 16.75 -28.60 -26.37
CA GLU A 133 18.10 -28.07 -26.21
C GLU A 133 18.27 -26.71 -26.89
N GLN A 134 17.69 -26.51 -28.08
CA GLN A 134 17.76 -25.25 -28.78
C GLN A 134 16.92 -24.16 -28.09
N ALA A 135 15.72 -24.50 -27.60
CA ALA A 135 14.92 -23.59 -26.78
C ALA A 135 15.65 -23.21 -25.48
N ASN A 136 16.27 -24.17 -24.80
CA ASN A 136 17.06 -23.90 -23.60
C ASN A 136 18.30 -23.04 -23.90
N LYS A 137 18.99 -23.25 -25.03
CA LYS A 137 20.10 -22.39 -25.44
C LYS A 137 19.65 -20.96 -25.76
N VAL A 138 18.51 -20.80 -26.42
CA VAL A 138 17.93 -19.47 -26.71
C VAL A 138 17.48 -18.79 -25.42
N ALA A 139 16.83 -19.49 -24.50
CA ALA A 139 16.43 -18.96 -23.20
C ALA A 139 17.65 -18.55 -22.36
N LYS A 140 18.69 -19.38 -22.30
CA LYS A 140 19.91 -19.12 -21.54
C LYS A 140 20.77 -18.01 -22.16
N ALA A 141 20.77 -17.89 -23.49
CA ALA A 141 21.42 -16.77 -24.19
C ALA A 141 20.63 -15.47 -24.05
N ALA A 142 19.28 -15.53 -23.99
CA ALA A 142 18.47 -14.38 -23.62
C ALA A 142 18.76 -13.96 -22.19
N GLU A 143 18.78 -14.89 -21.24
CA GLU A 143 19.13 -14.66 -19.83
C GLU A 143 20.55 -14.09 -19.66
N TRP A 144 21.52 -14.50 -20.49
CA TRP A 144 22.90 -13.99 -20.49
C TRP A 144 23.05 -12.63 -21.20
N ASN A 145 22.33 -12.40 -22.30
CA ASN A 145 22.31 -11.09 -22.98
C ASN A 145 21.50 -10.04 -22.20
N HIS A 146 20.49 -10.48 -21.43
CA HIS A 146 19.86 -9.75 -20.34
C HIS A 146 20.66 -9.83 -19.02
N GLY A 147 21.81 -10.49 -19.03
CA GLY A 147 22.58 -10.84 -17.85
C GLY A 147 23.37 -9.65 -17.32
N VAL A 148 22.99 -9.22 -16.13
CA VAL A 148 23.70 -8.42 -15.11
C VAL A 148 24.45 -7.17 -15.59
N LEU A 149 25.45 -7.25 -16.47
CA LEU A 149 26.23 -6.08 -16.90
C LEU A 149 25.58 -5.31 -18.06
N GLY A 150 25.03 -5.99 -19.08
CA GLY A 150 24.34 -5.31 -20.18
C GLY A 150 23.03 -4.67 -19.75
N TYR A 151 22.35 -5.33 -18.80
CA TYR A 151 21.12 -4.88 -18.17
C TYR A 151 21.44 -3.78 -17.14
N ALA A 152 22.29 -4.00 -16.12
CA ALA A 152 22.55 -2.98 -15.09
C ALA A 152 23.18 -1.68 -15.62
N VAL A 153 23.94 -1.72 -16.72
CA VAL A 153 24.54 -0.50 -17.32
C VAL A 153 23.50 0.32 -18.11
N LYS A 154 22.35 -0.26 -18.49
CA LYS A 154 21.28 0.43 -19.22
C LYS A 154 19.94 0.50 -18.48
N LEU A 155 19.84 -0.09 -17.30
CA LEU A 155 18.65 0.01 -16.47
C LEU A 155 18.41 1.47 -16.12
N ARG A 156 17.25 1.97 -16.55
CA ARG A 156 16.74 3.25 -16.11
C ARG A 156 15.98 3.00 -14.82
N TRP A 157 16.31 3.76 -13.79
CA TRP A 157 15.61 3.71 -12.52
C TRP A 157 14.79 4.98 -12.38
N ASP A 158 13.57 4.84 -11.89
CA ASP A 158 12.83 5.93 -11.27
C ASP A 158 13.07 5.88 -9.76
N GLN A 159 13.31 7.04 -9.18
CA GLN A 159 13.46 7.21 -7.75
C GLN A 159 12.44 8.22 -7.27
N VAL A 160 11.48 7.75 -6.47
CA VAL A 160 10.53 8.60 -5.76
C VAL A 160 11.17 8.98 -4.43
N GLN A 161 11.46 10.27 -4.26
CA GLN A 161 12.09 10.77 -3.04
C GLN A 161 11.15 10.67 -1.83
N PRO A 162 11.67 10.55 -0.60
CA PRO A 162 10.82 10.47 0.60
C PRO A 162 9.83 11.64 0.75
N GLU A 163 10.21 12.84 0.33
CA GLU A 163 9.38 14.05 0.39
C GLU A 163 8.18 13.99 -0.58
N ASP A 164 8.32 13.18 -1.63
CA ASP A 164 7.30 12.91 -2.64
C ASP A 164 6.45 11.67 -2.30
N ILE A 165 6.52 11.20 -1.04
CA ILE A 165 5.70 10.13 -0.49
C ILE A 165 4.87 10.66 0.69
N ALA A 166 3.58 10.38 0.67
CA ALA A 166 2.67 10.70 1.78
C ALA A 166 1.63 9.61 1.97
N ALA A 167 0.93 9.61 3.10
CA ALA A 167 -0.20 8.71 3.31
C ALA A 167 -1.29 9.32 4.18
N PHE A 168 -2.50 8.78 4.03
CA PHE A 168 -3.62 9.00 4.93
C PHE A 168 -4.11 7.65 5.47
N ALA A 169 -4.37 7.60 6.77
CA ALA A 169 -5.12 6.53 7.39
C ALA A 169 -6.58 6.94 7.52
N VAL A 170 -7.48 6.07 7.08
CA VAL A 170 -8.88 6.10 7.49
C VAL A 170 -8.95 5.28 8.76
N VAL A 171 -9.38 5.86 9.87
CA VAL A 171 -9.59 5.13 11.14
C VAL A 171 -11.07 5.05 11.45
N ARG A 172 -11.50 3.91 11.99
CA ARG A 172 -12.88 3.65 12.38
C ARG A 172 -12.98 3.47 13.88
N ARG A 173 -13.94 4.12 14.51
CA ARG A 173 -14.34 3.86 15.89
C ARG A 173 -15.04 2.52 15.95
N SER A 174 -14.44 1.57 16.65
CA SER A 174 -15.01 0.23 16.88
C SER A 174 -15.42 0.08 18.33
N GLU A 175 -16.57 -0.54 18.53
CA GLU A 175 -17.04 -0.97 19.83
C GLU A 175 -16.36 -2.29 20.20
N MET A 176 -15.83 -2.37 21.41
CA MET A 176 -15.20 -3.57 21.98
C MET A 176 -15.90 -3.87 23.28
N VAL A 177 -16.51 -5.05 23.34
CA VAL A 177 -17.12 -5.56 24.56
C VAL A 177 -16.07 -6.44 25.24
N ASP A 178 -15.67 -6.05 26.45
CA ASP A 178 -14.83 -6.87 27.30
C ASP A 178 -15.55 -8.21 27.59
N GLN A 179 -14.88 -9.32 27.33
CA GLN A 179 -15.49 -10.65 27.45
C GLN A 179 -15.79 -11.04 28.90
N TYR A 180 -15.06 -10.48 29.86
CA TYR A 180 -15.15 -10.81 31.27
C TYR A 180 -16.08 -9.86 32.02
N THR A 181 -15.97 -8.55 31.77
CA THR A 181 -16.77 -7.55 32.47
C THR A 181 -18.07 -7.21 31.75
N GLY A 182 -18.16 -7.47 30.44
CA GLY A 182 -19.25 -7.01 29.59
C GLY A 182 -19.23 -5.49 29.34
N GLU A 183 -18.19 -4.79 29.80
CA GLU A 183 -18.07 -3.34 29.60
C GLU A 183 -17.80 -3.00 28.13
N VAL A 184 -18.49 -1.98 27.66
CA VAL A 184 -18.37 -1.48 26.28
C VAL A 184 -17.33 -0.37 26.23
N THR A 185 -16.19 -0.64 25.61
CA THR A 185 -15.15 0.35 25.33
C THR A 185 -15.15 0.71 23.84
N TYR A 186 -14.68 1.92 23.52
CA TYR A 186 -14.53 2.36 22.13
C TYR A 186 -13.06 2.60 21.83
N LYS A 187 -12.54 1.96 20.77
CA LYS A 187 -11.17 2.16 20.31
C LYS A 187 -11.13 2.46 18.82
N TRP A 188 -10.28 3.42 18.47
CA TRP A 188 -10.02 3.80 17.09
C TRP A 188 -9.04 2.79 16.49
N ARG A 189 -9.40 2.19 15.35
CA ARG A 189 -8.55 1.26 14.62
C ARG A 189 -8.38 1.72 13.16
N PRO A 190 -7.20 1.61 12.55
CA PRO A 190 -7.03 1.90 11.13
C PRO A 190 -7.86 0.96 10.26
N HIS A 191 -8.74 1.51 9.43
CA HIS A 191 -9.66 0.78 8.57
C HIS A 191 -9.07 0.51 7.18
N THR A 192 -8.41 1.52 6.59
CA THR A 192 -7.73 1.42 5.30
C THR A 192 -6.71 2.56 5.18
N TYR A 193 -5.86 2.51 4.16
CA TYR A 193 -4.84 3.51 3.88
C TYR A 193 -4.91 3.94 2.41
N LEU A 194 -4.58 5.21 2.17
CA LEU A 194 -4.27 5.75 0.85
C LEU A 194 -2.85 6.28 0.90
N ALA A 195 -1.95 5.64 0.14
CA ALA A 195 -0.60 6.15 -0.09
C ALA A 195 -0.59 7.06 -1.32
N ILE A 196 0.25 8.09 -1.29
CA ILE A 196 0.48 9.03 -2.37
C ILE A 196 1.96 8.96 -2.71
N MET A 197 2.26 8.81 -3.99
CA MET A 197 3.62 8.87 -4.53
C MET A 197 3.59 9.77 -5.75
N ILE A 198 4.39 10.83 -5.77
CA ILE A 198 4.52 11.71 -6.92
C ILE A 198 5.82 11.36 -7.64
N ASP A 199 5.70 10.97 -8.91
CA ASP A 199 6.84 10.67 -9.77
C ASP A 199 7.32 11.91 -10.51
N ASN A 200 8.52 11.82 -11.08
CA ASN A 200 9.16 12.91 -11.81
C ASN A 200 8.74 12.99 -13.28
N PHE A 201 7.74 12.22 -13.70
CA PHE A 201 7.36 12.10 -15.11
C PHE A 201 6.05 12.79 -15.43
N ASP A 202 6.02 13.52 -16.54
CA ASP A 202 4.78 14.10 -17.07
C ASP A 202 3.92 13.04 -17.76
N SER A 203 4.54 11.96 -18.24
CA SER A 203 3.87 10.79 -18.81
C SER A 203 3.96 9.62 -17.85
N LEU A 204 2.90 8.79 -17.79
CA LEU A 204 2.90 7.58 -16.97
C LEU A 204 4.13 6.71 -17.30
N PRO A 205 5.04 6.49 -16.34
CA PRO A 205 6.21 5.67 -16.57
C PRO A 205 5.76 4.25 -16.88
N ARG A 206 6.48 3.61 -17.81
CA ARG A 206 6.36 2.18 -18.06
C ARG A 206 7.39 1.50 -17.17
N PHE A 207 6.93 0.63 -16.28
CA PHE A 207 7.80 -0.15 -15.42
C PHE A 207 8.32 -1.37 -16.15
N SER A 208 9.53 -1.81 -15.82
CA SER A 208 10.08 -3.06 -16.33
C SER A 208 9.44 -4.24 -15.61
N ALA A 209 9.09 -5.30 -16.34
CA ALA A 209 8.63 -6.59 -15.82
C ALA A 209 9.65 -7.26 -14.86
N ALA A 210 10.90 -6.78 -14.82
CA ALA A 210 11.92 -7.23 -13.90
C ALA A 210 11.81 -6.62 -12.49
N ASN A 211 10.88 -5.69 -12.24
CA ASN A 211 10.66 -5.20 -10.88
C ASN A 211 10.29 -6.36 -9.96
N VAL A 212 11.06 -6.53 -8.88
CA VAL A 212 10.70 -7.49 -7.83
C VAL A 212 9.71 -6.85 -6.85
N THR A 213 9.85 -5.54 -6.66
CA THR A 213 8.99 -4.72 -5.80
C THR A 213 7.75 -4.25 -6.55
N HIS A 214 6.57 -4.55 -6.03
CA HIS A 214 5.33 -3.99 -6.54
C HIS A 214 5.12 -2.59 -5.97
N ARG A 215 4.54 -1.67 -6.75
CA ARG A 215 4.22 -0.31 -6.25
C ARG A 215 3.31 -0.36 -5.01
N SER A 216 2.51 -1.41 -4.89
CA SER A 216 1.64 -1.64 -3.73
C SER A 216 2.38 -2.04 -2.46
N ASP A 217 3.67 -2.40 -2.52
CA ASP A 217 4.43 -2.84 -1.34
C ASP A 217 4.53 -1.73 -0.28
N ILE A 218 4.40 -0.46 -0.70
CA ILE A 218 4.26 0.70 0.19
C ILE A 218 3.07 0.58 1.15
N LEU A 219 2.04 -0.20 0.79
CA LEU A 219 0.85 -0.41 1.60
C LEU A 219 0.97 -1.62 2.54
N SER A 220 1.87 -2.57 2.25
CA SER A 220 1.98 -3.84 3.00
C SER A 220 2.23 -3.60 4.47
N GLU A 221 3.19 -2.74 4.79
CA GLU A 221 3.54 -2.41 6.17
C GLU A 221 2.40 -1.69 6.91
N ALA A 222 1.81 -0.67 6.27
CA ALA A 222 0.71 0.10 6.84
C ALA A 222 -0.51 -0.78 7.13
N LEU A 223 -0.89 -1.65 6.20
CA LEU A 223 -2.04 -2.54 6.35
C LEU A 223 -1.76 -3.66 7.36
N CYS A 224 -0.61 -4.32 7.24
CA CYS A 224 -0.25 -5.49 8.04
C CYS A 224 0.13 -5.10 9.47
N ARG A 225 1.22 -4.34 9.64
CA ARG A 225 1.81 -4.09 10.96
C ARG A 225 1.09 -2.97 11.70
N GLN A 226 0.88 -1.83 11.05
CA GLN A 226 0.25 -0.67 11.71
C GLN A 226 -1.27 -0.85 11.86
N GLY A 227 -1.94 -1.34 10.81
CA GLY A 227 -3.39 -1.53 10.79
C GLY A 227 -3.85 -2.81 11.50
N SER A 228 -2.96 -3.80 11.67
CA SER A 228 -3.33 -5.15 12.10
C SER A 228 -4.51 -5.70 11.28
N ILE A 229 -4.54 -5.40 9.98
CA ILE A 229 -5.58 -5.87 9.08
C ILE A 229 -5.20 -7.29 8.66
N GLN A 230 -6.17 -8.20 8.69
CA GLN A 230 -6.04 -9.56 8.19
C GLN A 230 -6.51 -9.65 6.74
N GLU A 231 -7.68 -9.08 6.45
CA GLU A 231 -8.24 -8.96 5.11
C GLU A 231 -8.80 -7.55 4.94
N GLY A 232 -8.48 -6.90 3.84
CA GLY A 232 -8.96 -5.54 3.59
C GLY A 232 -8.58 -5.03 2.22
N TYR A 233 -8.37 -3.72 2.16
CA TYR A 233 -7.98 -3.03 0.94
C TYR A 233 -7.15 -1.80 1.27
N GLY A 234 -6.37 -1.36 0.29
CA GLY A 234 -5.61 -0.12 0.32
C GLY A 234 -5.71 0.60 -1.03
N MET A 235 -5.28 1.85 -1.05
CA MET A 235 -5.35 2.73 -2.21
C MET A 235 -3.97 3.34 -2.47
N LEU A 236 -3.62 3.51 -3.73
CA LEU A 236 -2.39 4.19 -4.14
C LEU A 236 -2.73 5.26 -5.18
N LEU A 237 -2.35 6.50 -4.88
CA LEU A 237 -2.30 7.59 -5.85
C LEU A 237 -0.85 7.75 -6.30
N TYR A 238 -0.50 7.14 -7.44
CA TYR A 238 0.82 7.21 -8.06
C TYR A 238 0.80 8.20 -9.23
N GLY A 239 1.30 9.40 -9.00
CA GLY A 239 1.15 10.54 -9.92
C GLY A 239 -0.34 10.72 -10.28
N PRO A 240 -0.71 10.81 -11.56
CA PRO A 240 -2.10 10.93 -11.96
C PRO A 240 -2.87 9.58 -11.93
N ARG A 241 -2.25 8.46 -11.55
CA ARG A 241 -2.90 7.14 -11.54
C ARG A 241 -3.42 6.80 -10.14
N LEU A 242 -4.70 6.44 -10.07
CA LEU A 242 -5.34 5.94 -8.86
C LEU A 242 -5.56 4.43 -8.99
N GLU A 243 -5.05 3.67 -8.03
CA GLU A 243 -5.06 2.21 -8.01
C GLU A 243 -5.68 1.71 -6.69
N PHE A 244 -6.44 0.62 -6.76
CA PHE A 244 -7.09 0.00 -5.61
C PHE A 244 -6.61 -1.43 -5.44
N TYR A 245 -6.26 -1.79 -4.22
CA TYR A 245 -5.60 -3.04 -3.89
C TYR A 245 -6.39 -3.83 -2.85
N GLY A 246 -6.57 -5.13 -3.09
CA GLY A 246 -7.02 -6.08 -2.09
C GLY A 246 -5.81 -6.55 -1.29
N PHE A 247 -6.00 -6.71 0.01
CA PHE A 247 -4.95 -7.08 0.93
C PHE A 247 -5.37 -8.31 1.73
N GLU A 248 -4.49 -9.30 1.80
CA GLU A 248 -4.61 -10.50 2.60
C GLU A 248 -3.28 -10.74 3.32
N ALA A 249 -3.30 -10.69 4.64
CA ALA A 249 -2.09 -10.69 5.45
C ALA A 249 -1.42 -12.08 5.57
N GLY A 250 -2.09 -13.13 5.08
CA GLY A 250 -1.67 -14.52 5.30
C GLY A 250 -2.01 -15.04 6.69
N GLU A 251 -1.81 -16.34 6.94
CA GLU A 251 -1.92 -16.87 8.31
C GLU A 251 -0.88 -16.21 9.22
N ARG A 252 -1.20 -16.10 10.50
CA ARG A 252 -0.27 -15.55 11.47
C ARG A 252 0.95 -16.47 11.55
N TRP A 253 2.14 -15.89 11.53
CA TRP A 253 3.34 -16.59 11.95
C TRP A 253 3.18 -17.02 13.41
N VAL A 254 3.08 -18.33 13.64
CA VAL A 254 3.10 -18.92 14.98
C VAL A 254 4.49 -19.50 15.16
N TYR A 255 5.28 -18.92 16.08
CA TYR A 255 6.50 -19.59 16.50
C TYR A 255 6.07 -20.88 17.21
N PRO A 256 6.57 -22.06 16.78
CA PRO A 256 6.33 -23.27 17.54
C PRO A 256 7.01 -23.12 18.90
N GLU A 257 6.21 -22.86 19.94
CA GLU A 257 6.64 -22.94 21.33
C GLU A 257 6.77 -24.42 21.69
N GLY A 258 7.94 -25.02 21.39
CA GLY A 258 8.13 -26.44 21.65
C GLY A 258 9.49 -26.96 21.23
N GLU A 259 10.33 -27.17 22.24
CA GLU A 259 11.49 -28.09 22.31
C GLU A 259 12.66 -27.86 21.33
N VAL A 260 13.80 -27.49 21.91
CA VAL A 260 15.15 -27.47 21.33
C VAL A 260 15.64 -28.92 21.05
N GLY A 261 14.80 -29.76 20.47
CA GLY A 261 15.09 -31.17 20.22
C GLY A 261 14.89 -31.51 18.76
N ASP A 262 15.96 -31.48 17.97
CA ASP A 262 16.12 -32.08 16.62
C ASP A 262 14.84 -32.25 15.78
N VAL A 263 13.96 -31.24 15.75
CA VAL A 263 12.83 -31.22 14.82
C VAL A 263 13.45 -30.89 13.47
N GLU A 264 13.47 -31.88 12.58
CA GLU A 264 13.77 -31.69 11.16
C GLU A 264 13.08 -30.41 10.71
N GLU A 265 13.83 -29.47 10.12
CA GLU A 265 13.35 -28.17 9.64
C GLU A 265 12.10 -28.36 8.75
N GLU A 266 10.91 -28.46 9.34
CA GLU A 266 9.66 -28.36 8.60
C GLU A 266 9.71 -26.96 8.01
N GLU A 267 9.82 -26.88 6.69
CA GLU A 267 9.88 -25.64 5.91
C GLU A 267 8.79 -24.70 6.43
N THR A 268 9.18 -23.79 7.33
CA THR A 268 8.30 -22.77 7.84
C THR A 268 7.93 -21.93 6.63
N ARG A 269 6.68 -22.06 6.20
CA ARG A 269 6.21 -21.34 5.03
C ARG A 269 6.08 -19.89 5.44
N ASP A 270 7.03 -19.06 5.04
CA ASP A 270 6.86 -17.61 5.02
C ASP A 270 5.60 -17.28 4.21
N ILE A 271 4.48 -17.06 4.89
CA ILE A 271 3.25 -16.60 4.23
C ILE A 271 3.37 -15.08 4.09
N GLU A 272 3.98 -14.66 2.99
CA GLU A 272 4.07 -13.25 2.62
C GLU A 272 2.66 -12.64 2.47
N PRO A 273 2.46 -11.38 2.91
CA PRO A 273 1.24 -10.65 2.66
C PRO A 273 0.99 -10.57 1.15
N ARG A 274 -0.26 -10.82 0.75
CA ARG A 274 -0.67 -10.75 -0.64
C ARG A 274 -1.37 -9.44 -0.91
N ILE A 275 -0.84 -8.68 -1.85
CA ILE A 275 -1.48 -7.49 -2.39
C ILE A 275 -1.74 -7.67 -3.87
N GLN A 276 -2.99 -7.43 -4.28
CA GLN A 276 -3.42 -7.61 -5.67
C GLN A 276 -4.34 -6.47 -6.09
N VAL A 277 -4.20 -6.00 -7.34
CA VAL A 277 -5.10 -5.00 -7.89
C VAL A 277 -6.54 -5.53 -7.85
N LEU A 278 -7.45 -4.75 -7.28
CA LEU A 278 -8.86 -5.11 -7.20
C LEU A 278 -9.47 -5.13 -8.60
N LYS A 279 -10.50 -5.96 -8.79
CA LYS A 279 -11.25 -6.04 -10.04
C LYS A 279 -12.72 -5.74 -9.79
N MET A 280 -13.29 -4.85 -10.59
CA MET A 280 -14.72 -4.57 -10.62
C MET A 280 -15.30 -5.23 -11.88
N GLY A 281 -15.80 -6.46 -11.73
CA GLY A 281 -16.15 -7.31 -12.87
C GLY A 281 -14.91 -7.80 -13.61
N ALA A 282 -14.81 -7.51 -14.91
CA ALA A 282 -13.66 -7.89 -15.73
C ALA A 282 -12.55 -6.81 -15.77
N GLN A 283 -12.80 -5.64 -15.20
CA GLN A 283 -11.88 -4.51 -15.27
C GLN A 283 -11.06 -4.38 -13.98
N GLU A 284 -9.75 -4.21 -14.11
CA GLU A 284 -8.89 -3.83 -13.00
C GLU A 284 -9.21 -2.41 -12.51
N MET A 285 -9.20 -2.22 -11.20
CA MET A 285 -9.53 -0.98 -10.52
C MET A 285 -8.32 -0.08 -10.47
N GLU A 286 -7.95 0.38 -11.66
CA GLU A 286 -6.92 1.35 -11.90
C GLU A 286 -7.41 2.37 -12.90
N MET A 287 -7.03 3.61 -12.71
CA MET A 287 -7.46 4.69 -13.59
C MET A 287 -6.45 5.83 -13.62
N ASP A 288 -6.20 6.33 -14.83
CA ASP A 288 -5.55 7.62 -15.03
C ASP A 288 -6.59 8.73 -14.86
N LEU A 289 -6.40 9.59 -13.85
CA LEU A 289 -7.28 10.71 -13.54
C LEU A 289 -7.30 11.78 -14.63
N ARG A 290 -6.31 11.81 -15.52
CA ARG A 290 -6.32 12.70 -16.70
C ARG A 290 -7.31 12.23 -17.76
N ALA A 291 -7.51 10.91 -17.87
CA ALA A 291 -8.36 10.29 -18.88
C ALA A 291 -9.77 9.97 -18.37
N ARG A 292 -9.94 9.87 -17.05
CA ARG A 292 -11.22 9.60 -16.40
C ARG A 292 -11.74 10.87 -15.73
N GLY A 293 -13.04 10.91 -15.47
CA GLY A 293 -13.66 11.95 -14.66
C GLY A 293 -13.92 11.47 -13.24
N LEU A 294 -14.30 12.40 -12.36
CA LEU A 294 -14.63 12.14 -10.96
C LEU A 294 -15.79 11.13 -10.78
N GLN A 295 -16.62 10.93 -11.80
CA GLN A 295 -17.65 9.86 -11.82
C GLN A 295 -17.05 8.44 -11.80
N ALA A 296 -15.92 8.21 -12.47
CA ALA A 296 -15.27 6.90 -12.44
C ALA A 296 -14.65 6.63 -11.05
N VAL A 297 -14.07 7.69 -10.46
CA VAL A 297 -13.58 7.69 -9.08
C VAL A 297 -14.73 7.37 -8.12
N ASP A 298 -15.92 7.97 -8.33
CA ASP A 298 -17.11 7.70 -7.50
C ASP A 298 -17.48 6.22 -7.47
N GLY A 299 -17.57 5.59 -8.65
CA GLY A 299 -17.89 4.18 -8.76
C GLY A 299 -16.87 3.29 -8.03
N ALA A 300 -15.58 3.58 -8.19
CA ALA A 300 -14.52 2.81 -7.55
C ALA A 300 -14.53 2.95 -6.02
N PHE A 301 -14.66 4.18 -5.50
CA PHE A 301 -14.70 4.41 -4.06
C PHE A 301 -15.95 3.82 -3.40
N ARG A 302 -17.13 3.95 -4.01
CA ARG A 302 -18.35 3.29 -3.51
C ARG A 302 -18.17 1.78 -3.42
N TYR A 303 -17.54 1.18 -4.42
CA TYR A 303 -17.24 -0.25 -4.43
C TYR A 303 -16.30 -0.62 -3.27
N VAL A 304 -15.14 0.04 -3.14
CA VAL A 304 -14.16 -0.34 -2.10
C VAL A 304 -14.61 0.02 -0.68
N ALA A 305 -15.27 1.17 -0.48
CA ALA A 305 -15.79 1.58 0.82
C ALA A 305 -16.86 0.63 1.36
N SER A 306 -17.54 -0.11 0.48
CA SER A 306 -18.50 -1.14 0.87
C SER A 306 -17.86 -2.46 1.31
N ARG A 307 -16.55 -2.64 1.09
CA ARG A 307 -15.87 -3.90 1.43
C ARG A 307 -15.67 -4.03 2.93
N LYS A 308 -15.85 -5.25 3.42
CA LYS A 308 -15.54 -5.61 4.80
C LYS A 308 -14.02 -5.59 5.02
N VAL A 309 -13.61 -5.07 6.17
CA VAL A 309 -12.24 -5.17 6.68
C VAL A 309 -12.26 -6.10 7.88
N VAL A 310 -11.39 -7.09 7.88
CA VAL A 310 -11.19 -8.07 8.95
C VAL A 310 -9.88 -7.75 9.61
N TYR A 311 -9.89 -7.62 10.93
CA TYR A 311 -8.70 -7.37 11.74
C TYR A 311 -8.12 -8.70 12.23
N ARG A 312 -6.81 -8.73 12.44
CA ARG A 312 -6.16 -9.81 13.17
C ARG A 312 -6.72 -9.86 14.59
N ALA A 313 -6.86 -11.07 15.14
CA ALA A 313 -7.18 -11.23 16.55
C ALA A 313 -6.09 -10.54 17.37
N GLU A 314 -6.48 -9.66 18.29
CA GLU A 314 -5.53 -9.18 19.31
C GLU A 314 -5.05 -10.43 20.04
N GLU A 315 -3.72 -10.61 20.14
CA GLU A 315 -3.23 -11.58 21.11
C GLU A 315 -3.82 -11.15 22.44
N LYS A 316 -4.60 -12.04 23.06
CA LYS A 316 -4.73 -11.98 24.50
C LYS A 316 -3.29 -12.15 24.97
N GLY A 317 -2.60 -11.04 25.19
CA GLY A 317 -1.27 -11.08 25.77
C GLY A 317 -1.42 -11.97 26.96
N GLU A 318 -0.69 -13.08 26.99
CA GLU A 318 -0.62 -13.90 28.18
C GLU A 318 -0.26 -12.93 29.29
N GLU A 319 -1.25 -12.59 30.12
CA GLU A 319 -1.00 -11.95 31.37
C GLU A 319 0.01 -12.87 32.02
N LYS A 320 1.25 -12.39 32.16
CA LYS A 320 2.26 -13.07 32.97
C LYS A 320 1.69 -13.09 34.38
N GLU A 321 0.83 -14.07 34.66
CA GLU A 321 0.43 -14.46 35.99
C GLU A 321 1.72 -14.94 36.67
N GLY A 322 2.26 -14.09 37.55
CA GLY A 322 3.31 -14.48 38.48
C GLY A 322 4.72 -14.12 38.05
N GLU A 323 5.06 -12.83 38.10
CA GLU A 323 6.28 -12.50 38.84
C GLU A 323 5.82 -12.15 40.26
N GLU A 324 6.02 -13.13 41.14
CA GLU A 324 5.93 -13.00 42.58
C GLU A 324 6.55 -11.67 43.01
N ALA A 325 5.77 -10.87 43.73
CA ALA A 325 6.34 -9.81 44.55
C ALA A 325 7.35 -10.47 45.48
N SER A 326 8.63 -10.37 45.15
CA SER A 326 9.68 -10.70 46.10
C SER A 326 9.56 -9.70 47.23
N ASP A 327 9.12 -10.21 48.39
CA ASP A 327 9.33 -9.58 49.67
C ASP A 327 10.84 -9.29 49.80
N ILE A 328 11.25 -8.07 49.44
CA ILE A 328 12.54 -7.55 49.85
C ILE A 328 12.36 -7.13 51.29
N ASP A 329 12.76 -8.06 52.16
CA ASP A 329 12.92 -7.88 53.60
C ASP A 329 13.67 -6.58 53.87
N ALA A 330 12.97 -5.67 54.55
CA ALA A 330 13.57 -4.53 55.21
C ALA A 330 14.31 -5.03 56.47
N GLU A 331 15.51 -5.56 56.29
CA GLU A 331 16.47 -5.67 57.39
C GLU A 331 17.20 -4.34 57.54
N GLY A 332 16.94 -3.67 58.65
CA GLY A 332 17.66 -2.49 59.07
C GLY A 332 19.04 -2.84 59.61
N GLU A 333 19.94 -1.86 59.54
CA GLU A 333 21.04 -1.72 60.48
C GLU A 333 21.31 -0.22 60.64
N ASP A 334 20.96 0.28 61.83
CA ASP A 334 21.58 1.45 62.43
C ASP A 334 23.06 1.14 62.65
N ASP A 335 23.99 2.03 62.26
CA ASP A 335 25.16 2.26 63.12
C ASP A 335 25.79 3.64 62.92
N ASP A 336 26.13 4.22 64.06
CA ASP A 336 26.75 5.52 64.29
C ASP A 336 28.16 5.62 63.69
N MET A 337 28.57 6.83 63.29
CA MET A 337 29.62 7.60 63.97
C MET A 337 30.15 8.77 63.11
N LEU A 338 30.03 9.97 63.69
CA LEU A 338 30.95 11.13 63.71
C LEU A 338 31.85 11.43 62.51
#